data_AF-A0A518HPF9-F1
#
_entry.id   AF-A0A518HPF9-F1
#
_cell.length_a   1.000
_cell.length_b   1.000
_cell.length_c   1.000
_cell.angle_alpha   90.00
_cell.angle_beta   90.00
_cell.angle_gamma   90.00
#
_symmetry.space_group_name_H-M   'P 1'
#
loop_
_entity.id
_entity.type
_entity.pdbx_description
1 polymer ?
#
loop_
_entity_poly.entity_id
_entity_poly.type
_entity_poly.pdbx_seq_one_letter_code
_entity_poly.pdbx_strand_id
1 'polypeptide(L)'
;MTNKHDHAPRTAPTRFHSAKTRLARRTVLRGSGVAMSLPWLSAMEASAGTSSVPPAQRFVSVTIGLGLLGENLFPEQAGRGYAPSRYLNSMADIRDQFTVVSGSSHPGVSNGHRAEASILTATPIGNSGSAKNTISVDQYLAKHRGGATRYPSLVLSTSGTQSPSYTDTGAMIPSESSPARLFATLFIDQSQQERLRQADRIRSGRSIMDVVNEDAKRLQRDLGAGDRNRLDSYFSSVRELEQRMAANERWAKLPKPVVDAKPPTPPDANDLVGCQAMMLSLMKLALQTDSTRFITLNLPGGNSKLPIEGVDEGYHTLSHHGRDADKLAQLALIEEQIVGAYGDFLRSLAGFEETDGNLLDQTSVLMTSNLGNASSHDNRNLPVLVGGGGFRHGQHLAFDRNSNYPLANLFVSVLQQSGLPTDAFSSGKTTMKGLEPTRT
;
A
#
# COMPACT_ATOMS: atom_id res chain seq x y z
N MET A 1 74.45 39.85 25.48
CA MET A 1 74.70 38.42 25.25
C MET A 1 73.37 37.74 24.95
N THR A 2 73.21 37.25 23.70
CA THR A 2 72.47 36.04 23.23
C THR A 2 71.35 35.45 24.12
N ASN A 3 70.19 34.97 23.65
CA ASN A 3 69.72 34.57 22.32
C ASN A 3 68.18 34.35 22.37
N LYS A 4 67.51 34.61 21.23
CA LYS A 4 66.34 33.95 20.59
C LYS A 4 65.31 33.14 21.41
N HIS A 5 64.01 33.41 21.16
CA HIS A 5 63.12 32.47 20.45
C HIS A 5 61.87 33.16 19.84
N ASP A 6 61.48 32.61 18.68
CA ASP A 6 60.55 33.10 17.66
C ASP A 6 59.06 33.13 18.04
N HIS A 7 58.36 34.14 17.53
CA HIS A 7 56.90 34.22 17.41
C HIS A 7 56.43 33.58 16.09
N ALA A 8 55.56 32.58 16.17
CA ALA A 8 54.81 32.06 15.02
C ALA A 8 53.44 32.77 14.89
N PRO A 9 53.02 33.25 13.69
CA PRO A 9 51.69 33.79 13.47
C PRO A 9 50.68 32.75 12.97
N ARG A 10 49.42 32.96 13.37
CA ARG A 10 48.20 32.17 13.10
C ARG A 10 47.90 32.02 11.60
N THR A 11 47.51 30.81 11.18
CA THR A 11 46.91 30.51 9.87
C THR A 11 45.40 30.27 9.98
N ALA A 12 44.63 30.87 9.07
CA ALA A 12 43.18 30.71 8.92
C ALA A 12 42.84 29.38 8.21
N PRO A 13 41.64 28.78 8.44
CA PRO A 13 41.28 27.51 7.80
C PRO A 13 40.84 27.73 6.34
N THR A 14 41.56 27.07 5.44
CA THR A 14 41.28 26.98 4.00
C THR A 14 40.01 26.17 3.75
N ARG A 15 39.02 26.76 3.07
CA ARG A 15 37.82 26.05 2.57
C ARG A 15 38.23 25.11 1.43
N PHE A 16 38.17 23.80 1.63
CA PHE A 16 38.26 22.84 0.53
C PHE A 16 36.93 22.82 -0.26
N HIS A 17 36.92 23.42 -1.45
CA HIS A 17 35.90 23.13 -2.45
C HIS A 17 36.22 21.77 -3.08
N SER A 18 35.42 20.75 -2.76
CA SER A 18 35.45 19.48 -3.49
C SER A 18 34.86 19.69 -4.88
N ALA A 19 35.72 19.88 -5.87
CA ALA A 19 35.32 19.84 -7.26
C ALA A 19 34.92 18.40 -7.60
N LYS A 20 33.61 18.14 -7.79
CA LYS A 20 33.11 16.86 -8.28
C LYS A 20 33.76 16.54 -9.63
N THR A 21 34.67 15.58 -9.65
CA THR A 21 35.30 15.08 -10.88
C THR A 21 34.25 14.39 -11.73
N ARG A 22 33.99 14.92 -12.94
CA ARG A 22 33.00 14.39 -13.88
C ARG A 22 33.66 13.39 -14.83
N LEU A 23 33.06 12.21 -14.98
CA LEU A 23 33.49 11.25 -16.00
C LEU A 23 32.81 11.58 -17.33
N ALA A 24 33.59 11.72 -18.39
CA ALA A 24 33.07 11.91 -19.74
C ALA A 24 32.42 10.61 -20.25
N ARG A 25 31.27 10.69 -20.94
CA ARG A 25 30.56 9.54 -21.55
C ARG A 25 31.48 8.62 -22.40
N ARG A 26 32.54 9.18 -22.98
CA ARG A 26 33.52 8.44 -23.80
C ARG A 26 34.49 7.57 -23.00
N THR A 27 34.66 7.81 -21.70
CA THR A 27 35.53 7.00 -20.83
C THR A 27 34.86 5.67 -20.47
N VAL A 28 33.53 5.66 -20.32
CA VAL A 28 32.74 4.44 -20.01
C VAL A 28 32.66 3.50 -21.23
N LEU A 29 32.63 4.04 -22.45
CA LEU A 29 32.55 3.24 -23.68
C LEU A 29 33.89 2.64 -24.16
N ARG A 30 35.02 2.93 -23.49
CA ARG A 30 36.32 2.32 -23.82
C ARG A 30 36.61 1.02 -23.05
N GLY A 31 35.74 0.62 -22.13
CA GLY A 31 35.88 -0.59 -21.31
C GLY A 31 34.97 -1.73 -21.75
N SER A 32 34.79 -1.97 -23.06
CA SER A 32 34.10 -3.16 -23.57
C SER A 32 35.04 -4.38 -23.48
N GLY A 33 35.05 -5.06 -22.34
CA GLY A 33 35.82 -6.30 -22.17
C GLY A 33 35.40 -7.17 -20.99
N VAL A 34 35.10 -6.59 -19.83
CA VAL A 34 34.58 -7.34 -18.67
C VAL A 34 33.67 -6.41 -17.88
N ALA A 35 32.36 -6.46 -18.13
CA ALA A 35 31.40 -5.67 -17.38
C ALA A 35 31.02 -6.44 -16.10
N MET A 36 31.74 -6.17 -15.00
CA MET A 36 31.11 -6.31 -13.69
C MET A 36 30.05 -5.22 -13.58
N SER A 37 28.80 -5.60 -13.31
CA SER A 37 27.68 -4.67 -13.12
C SER A 37 27.95 -3.74 -11.94
N LEU A 38 28.48 -2.55 -12.22
CA LEU A 38 28.63 -1.52 -11.21
C LEU A 38 27.26 -0.91 -10.87
N PRO A 39 26.95 -0.67 -9.58
CA PRO A 39 25.76 0.05 -9.18
C PRO A 39 25.72 1.44 -9.83
N TRP A 40 24.51 1.92 -10.12
CA TRP A 40 24.31 3.24 -10.68
C TRP A 40 24.72 4.30 -9.64
N LEU A 41 25.77 5.08 -9.92
CA LEU A 41 26.26 6.11 -9.02
C LEU A 41 25.55 7.44 -9.30
N SER A 42 25.22 8.21 -8.26
CA SER A 42 24.61 9.55 -8.37
C SER A 42 25.45 10.54 -9.20
N ALA A 43 26.73 10.23 -9.45
CA ALA A 43 27.59 10.97 -10.36
C ALA A 43 27.19 10.86 -11.85
N MET A 44 26.26 9.96 -12.19
CA MET A 44 25.79 9.68 -13.55
C MET A 44 24.48 10.40 -13.90
N GLU A 45 23.91 11.20 -13.00
CA GLU A 45 22.77 12.06 -13.28
C GLU A 45 23.20 13.23 -14.20
N ALA A 46 22.59 13.30 -15.39
CA ALA A 46 22.76 14.44 -16.27
C ALA A 46 21.97 15.62 -15.71
N SER A 47 22.62 16.79 -15.58
CA SER A 47 21.92 18.05 -15.29
C SER A 47 21.09 18.49 -16.50
N ALA A 48 19.94 17.86 -16.70
CA ALA A 48 18.81 18.51 -17.34
C ALA A 48 18.09 19.31 -16.23
N GLY A 49 17.60 20.51 -16.55
CA GLY A 49 17.06 21.47 -15.60
C GLY A 49 16.11 20.84 -14.58
N THR A 50 16.16 21.37 -13.35
CA THR A 50 15.34 21.00 -12.19
C THR A 50 13.85 21.17 -12.47
N SER A 51 13.27 20.22 -13.19
CA SER A 51 11.91 19.76 -12.91
C SER A 51 12.08 18.57 -11.97
N SER A 52 11.99 18.80 -10.66
CA SER A 52 11.90 17.71 -9.68
C SER A 52 10.69 16.88 -10.10
N VAL A 53 10.92 15.67 -10.63
CA VAL A 53 9.82 14.72 -10.81
C VAL A 53 9.23 14.51 -9.43
N PRO A 54 7.95 14.86 -9.18
CA PRO A 54 7.40 14.72 -7.85
C PRO A 54 7.51 13.26 -7.39
N PRO A 55 7.86 13.02 -6.12
CA PRO A 55 8.08 11.68 -5.59
C PRO A 55 6.88 10.78 -5.86
N ALA A 56 7.14 9.50 -6.12
CA ALA A 56 6.13 8.53 -6.48
C ALA A 56 5.27 8.21 -5.25
N GLN A 57 4.08 8.81 -5.20
CA GLN A 57 3.11 8.54 -4.14
C GLN A 57 2.55 7.12 -4.27
N ARG A 58 2.67 6.34 -3.19
CA ARG A 58 2.29 4.93 -3.11
C ARG A 58 1.33 4.72 -1.94
N PHE A 59 0.46 3.73 -2.07
CA PHE A 59 -0.43 3.30 -0.99
C PHE A 59 -0.41 1.79 -0.86
N VAL A 60 -0.26 1.34 0.38
CA VAL A 60 -0.35 -0.06 0.77
C VAL A 60 -1.41 -0.18 1.86
N SER A 61 -2.30 -1.15 1.74
CA SER A 61 -3.20 -1.53 2.84
C SER A 61 -3.03 -3.00 3.19
N VAL A 62 -2.83 -3.29 4.48
CA VAL A 62 -2.89 -4.62 5.09
C VAL A 62 -4.19 -4.71 5.88
N THR A 63 -5.13 -5.55 5.44
CA THR A 63 -6.44 -5.68 6.07
C THR A 63 -6.54 -6.98 6.83
N ILE A 64 -7.16 -6.98 8.01
CA ILE A 64 -7.28 -8.14 8.88
C ILE A 64 -8.76 -8.51 9.04
N GLY A 65 -9.14 -9.75 8.78
CA GLY A 65 -10.54 -10.21 8.82
C GLY A 65 -11.07 -10.56 10.22
N LEU A 66 -10.18 -10.69 11.22
CA LEU A 66 -10.50 -11.09 12.60
C LEU A 66 -10.20 -10.02 13.66
N GLY A 67 -9.97 -8.76 13.25
CA GLY A 67 -9.64 -7.70 14.20
C GLY A 67 -8.26 -7.85 14.85
N LEU A 68 -8.01 -7.02 15.86
CA LEU A 68 -6.91 -7.12 16.81
C LEU A 68 -7.47 -6.77 18.19
N LEU A 69 -7.05 -7.46 19.24
CA LEU A 69 -7.50 -7.14 20.60
C LEU A 69 -7.04 -5.74 21.00
N GLY A 70 -8.00 -4.82 21.11
CA GLY A 70 -7.72 -3.41 21.40
C GLY A 70 -6.95 -3.16 22.71
N GLU A 71 -7.12 -4.02 23.71
CA GLU A 71 -6.41 -3.97 25.01
C GLU A 71 -4.89 -4.17 24.84
N ASN A 72 -4.47 -4.93 23.83
CA ASN A 72 -3.06 -5.18 23.53
C ASN A 72 -2.50 -4.24 22.44
N LEU A 73 -3.37 -3.63 21.62
CA LEU A 73 -2.97 -2.74 20.52
C LEU A 73 -2.92 -1.26 20.91
N PHE A 74 -3.90 -0.75 21.65
CA PHE A 74 -4.03 0.69 21.87
C PHE A 74 -3.24 1.11 23.10
N PRO A 75 -2.32 2.10 22.98
CA PRO A 75 -1.70 2.70 24.15
C PRO A 75 -2.74 3.33 25.08
N GLU A 76 -2.49 3.30 26.39
CA GLU A 76 -3.41 3.89 27.38
C GLU A 76 -3.49 5.43 27.26
N GLN A 77 -2.35 6.07 26.94
CA GLN A 77 -2.24 7.52 26.84
C GLN A 77 -2.32 7.99 25.38
N ALA A 78 -2.97 9.13 25.16
CA ALA A 78 -3.00 9.80 23.85
C ALA A 78 -1.75 10.64 23.60
N GLY A 79 -1.55 11.07 22.35
CA GLY A 79 -0.48 12.00 21.96
C GLY A 79 0.85 11.30 21.71
N ARG A 80 1.97 12.04 21.79
CA ARG A 80 3.31 11.56 21.40
C ARG A 80 4.12 10.89 22.51
N GLY A 81 3.63 10.93 23.75
CA GLY A 81 4.33 10.46 24.95
C GLY A 81 3.92 9.06 25.43
N TYR A 82 3.02 8.38 24.72
CA TYR A 82 2.49 7.07 25.14
C TYR A 82 3.58 6.00 25.35
N ALA A 83 3.37 5.09 26.30
CA ALA A 83 4.15 3.86 26.41
C ALA A 83 3.63 2.83 25.39
N PRO A 84 4.50 2.10 24.66
CA PRO A 84 4.06 1.05 23.74
C PRO A 84 3.16 0.03 24.45
N SER A 85 2.06 -0.34 23.81
CA SER A 85 1.24 -1.49 24.26
C SER A 85 1.91 -2.80 23.85
N ARG A 86 1.35 -3.93 24.29
CA ARG A 86 1.90 -5.27 24.01
C ARG A 86 2.27 -5.46 22.53
N TYR A 87 1.35 -5.22 21.60
CA TYR A 87 1.59 -5.45 20.17
C TYR A 87 2.54 -4.43 19.53
N LEU A 88 2.79 -3.30 20.18
CA LEU A 88 3.66 -2.24 19.66
C LEU A 88 5.09 -2.34 20.19
N ASN A 89 5.37 -3.26 21.12
CA ASN A 89 6.68 -3.43 21.72
C ASN A 89 7.78 -3.70 20.66
N SER A 90 7.49 -4.55 19.67
CA SER A 90 8.41 -4.89 18.57
C SER A 90 8.62 -3.77 17.54
N MET A 91 7.90 -2.66 17.70
CA MET A 91 7.94 -1.50 16.81
C MET A 91 8.39 -0.22 17.54
N ALA A 92 8.88 -0.33 18.77
CA ALA A 92 9.28 0.82 19.58
C ALA A 92 10.42 1.64 18.93
N ASP A 93 11.29 0.98 18.17
CA ASP A 93 12.41 1.59 17.44
C ASP A 93 11.96 2.45 16.24
N ILE A 94 10.82 2.12 15.64
CA ILE A 94 10.21 2.87 14.52
C ILE A 94 8.97 3.67 14.92
N ARG A 95 8.82 3.97 16.21
CA ARG A 95 7.65 4.70 16.73
C ARG A 95 7.34 5.97 15.96
N ASP A 96 8.35 6.75 15.58
CA ASP A 96 8.19 8.00 14.84
C ASP A 96 7.81 7.81 13.35
N GLN A 97 7.66 6.56 12.88
CA GLN A 97 7.31 6.22 11.51
C GLN A 97 5.84 5.80 11.35
N PHE A 98 5.09 5.66 12.44
CA PHE A 98 3.66 5.31 12.38
C PHE A 98 2.81 6.05 13.43
N THR A 99 1.49 5.95 13.27
CA THR A 99 0.48 6.51 14.15
C THR A 99 -0.55 5.45 14.46
N VAL A 100 -0.89 5.35 15.74
CA VAL A 100 -1.96 4.47 16.24
C VAL A 100 -3.23 5.31 16.33
N VAL A 101 -4.34 4.77 15.86
CA VAL A 101 -5.65 5.45 15.96
C VAL A 101 -6.63 4.57 16.71
N SER A 102 -7.22 5.09 17.79
CA SER A 102 -8.32 4.45 18.51
C SER A 102 -9.57 5.32 18.49
N GLY A 103 -10.73 4.72 18.73
CA GLY A 103 -12.02 5.38 18.71
C GLY A 103 -12.49 5.76 17.30
N SER A 104 -12.08 5.02 16.27
CA SER A 104 -12.44 5.29 14.87
C SER A 104 -13.15 4.09 14.23
N SER A 105 -14.14 4.34 13.38
CA SER A 105 -14.83 3.31 12.59
C SER A 105 -15.54 3.90 11.38
N HIS A 106 -16.12 3.06 10.53
CA HIS A 106 -16.93 3.51 9.37
C HIS A 106 -18.38 3.74 9.78
N PRO A 107 -18.92 4.97 9.69
CA PRO A 107 -20.31 5.26 10.04
C PRO A 107 -21.31 4.40 9.25
N GLY A 108 -22.29 3.82 9.94
CA GLY A 108 -23.35 3.02 9.33
C GLY A 108 -22.93 1.62 8.87
N VAL A 109 -21.74 1.14 9.27
CA VAL A 109 -21.28 -0.24 9.06
C VAL A 109 -21.51 -1.07 10.31
N SER A 110 -22.22 -2.18 10.21
CA SER A 110 -22.60 -2.98 11.39
C SER A 110 -22.88 -4.46 11.11
N ASN A 111 -22.09 -5.12 10.27
CA ASN A 111 -22.35 -6.47 9.74
C ASN A 111 -21.30 -7.53 10.14
N GLY A 112 -20.62 -7.36 11.28
CA GLY A 112 -19.62 -8.29 11.80
C GLY A 112 -18.53 -8.61 10.76
N HIS A 113 -18.25 -9.90 10.52
CA HIS A 113 -17.29 -10.33 9.51
C HIS A 113 -17.64 -9.85 8.08
N ARG A 114 -18.93 -9.75 7.73
CA ARG A 114 -19.34 -9.30 6.39
C ARG A 114 -19.05 -7.82 6.12
N ALA A 115 -18.72 -7.05 7.16
CA ALA A 115 -18.23 -5.69 7.01
C ALA A 115 -16.84 -5.61 6.36
N GLU A 116 -16.16 -6.73 6.09
CA GLU A 116 -14.91 -6.77 5.31
C GLU A 116 -15.03 -6.01 3.98
N ALA A 117 -16.19 -6.10 3.34
CA ALA A 117 -16.51 -5.37 2.11
C ALA A 117 -16.40 -3.83 2.26
N SER A 118 -16.54 -3.31 3.48
CA SER A 118 -16.53 -1.87 3.79
C SER A 118 -15.19 -1.34 4.24
N ILE A 119 -14.16 -2.19 4.43
CA ILE A 119 -12.88 -1.76 5.02
C ILE A 119 -12.27 -0.60 4.23
N LEU A 120 -12.16 -0.75 2.90
CA LEU A 120 -11.51 0.24 2.04
C LEU A 120 -12.50 1.12 1.25
N THR A 121 -13.79 0.78 1.24
CA THR A 121 -14.83 1.57 0.57
C THR A 121 -15.50 2.56 1.53
N ALA A 122 -15.47 2.28 2.83
CA ALA A 122 -16.24 2.96 3.87
C ALA A 122 -17.75 3.01 3.57
N THR A 123 -18.24 2.14 2.69
CA THR A 123 -19.67 2.08 2.34
C THR A 123 -20.49 1.65 3.55
N PRO A 124 -21.57 2.35 3.90
CA PRO A 124 -22.46 1.92 4.99
C PRO A 124 -23.18 0.61 4.63
N ILE A 125 -22.64 -0.53 5.10
CA ILE A 125 -23.27 -1.85 4.98
C ILE A 125 -23.78 -2.28 6.37
N GLY A 126 -25.07 -2.07 6.60
CA GLY A 126 -25.77 -2.50 7.81
C GLY A 126 -26.35 -3.92 7.72
N ASN A 127 -27.03 -4.36 8.78
CA ASN A 127 -27.61 -5.70 8.91
C ASN A 127 -28.83 -5.98 8.01
N SER A 128 -29.46 -4.94 7.45
CA SER A 128 -30.71 -5.08 6.67
C SER A 128 -30.51 -5.55 5.22
N GLY A 129 -29.26 -5.65 4.72
CA GLY A 129 -28.96 -5.93 3.30
C GLY A 129 -29.50 -4.84 2.35
N SER A 130 -29.18 -4.75 1.06
CA SER A 130 -28.03 -5.12 0.24
C SER A 130 -27.52 -3.78 -0.31
N ALA A 131 -26.64 -3.09 0.42
CA ALA A 131 -25.99 -1.91 -0.15
C ALA A 131 -25.05 -2.37 -1.25
N LYS A 132 -25.29 -1.91 -2.49
CA LYS A 132 -24.31 -2.04 -3.56
C LYS A 132 -23.05 -1.33 -3.09
N ASN A 133 -21.92 -2.02 -3.10
CA ASN A 133 -20.66 -1.42 -2.68
C ASN A 133 -20.23 -0.34 -3.68
N THR A 134 -19.21 0.43 -3.31
CA THR A 134 -18.62 1.47 -4.17
C THR A 134 -17.14 1.21 -4.37
N ILE A 135 -16.46 2.07 -5.13
CA ILE A 135 -15.01 2.01 -5.31
C ILE A 135 -14.30 2.06 -3.95
N SER A 136 -13.27 1.22 -3.80
CA SER A 136 -12.37 1.26 -2.64
C SER A 136 -11.25 2.29 -2.83
N VAL A 137 -10.66 2.78 -1.74
CA VAL A 137 -9.65 3.86 -1.79
C VAL A 137 -8.41 3.48 -2.61
N ASP A 138 -7.96 2.23 -2.53
CA ASP A 138 -6.86 1.68 -3.33
C ASP A 138 -7.19 1.72 -4.83
N GLN A 139 -8.42 1.37 -5.20
CA GLN A 139 -8.88 1.38 -6.59
C GLN A 139 -9.17 2.80 -7.09
N TYR A 140 -9.58 3.70 -6.21
CA TYR A 140 -9.71 5.11 -6.53
C TYR A 140 -8.34 5.73 -6.84
N LEU A 141 -7.32 5.42 -6.04
CA LEU A 141 -5.93 5.81 -6.31
C LEU A 141 -5.42 5.20 -7.63
N ALA A 142 -5.62 3.89 -7.84
CA ALA A 142 -5.22 3.20 -9.06
C ALA A 142 -5.91 3.77 -10.31
N LYS A 143 -7.18 4.15 -10.21
CA LYS A 143 -7.94 4.79 -11.30
C LYS A 143 -7.28 6.10 -11.76
N HIS A 144 -6.77 6.91 -10.83
CA HIS A 144 -6.22 8.24 -11.15
C HIS A 144 -4.70 8.23 -11.39
N ARG A 145 -3.96 7.29 -10.79
CA ARG A 145 -2.49 7.31 -10.76
C ARG A 145 -1.84 6.00 -11.23
N GLY A 146 -2.60 4.91 -11.39
CA GLY A 146 -2.07 3.58 -11.69
C GLY A 146 -1.47 3.42 -13.10
N GLY A 147 -1.77 4.33 -14.03
CA GLY A 147 -1.19 4.29 -15.38
C GLY A 147 0.33 4.54 -15.45
N ALA A 148 0.93 5.02 -14.35
CA ALA A 148 2.36 5.29 -14.25
C ALA A 148 3.22 4.01 -14.11
N THR A 149 2.61 2.87 -13.80
CA THR A 149 3.29 1.58 -13.56
C THR A 149 2.68 0.46 -14.39
N ARG A 150 3.42 -0.65 -14.54
CA ARG A 150 2.98 -1.82 -15.32
C ARG A 150 1.66 -2.41 -14.80
N TYR A 151 1.54 -2.49 -13.48
CA TYR A 151 0.32 -2.97 -12.82
C TYR A 151 -0.35 -1.78 -12.13
N PRO A 152 -1.59 -1.42 -12.50
CA PRO A 152 -2.31 -0.30 -11.88
C PRO A 152 -2.51 -0.49 -10.38
N SER A 153 -2.74 -1.73 -9.94
CA SER A 153 -2.75 -2.12 -8.52
C SER A 153 -2.50 -3.62 -8.39
N LEU A 154 -2.10 -4.08 -7.22
CA LEU A 154 -2.08 -5.50 -6.84
C LEU A 154 -3.09 -5.74 -5.72
N VAL A 155 -4.01 -6.69 -5.93
CA VAL A 155 -4.98 -7.13 -4.91
C VAL A 155 -4.57 -8.53 -4.49
N LEU A 156 -4.11 -8.67 -3.25
CA LEU A 156 -3.44 -9.84 -2.71
C LEU A 156 -4.17 -10.33 -1.46
N SER A 157 -3.98 -11.60 -1.12
CA SER A 157 -4.47 -12.20 0.13
C SER A 157 -3.50 -13.28 0.62
N THR A 158 -3.51 -13.61 1.90
CA THR A 158 -2.79 -14.81 2.38
C THR A 158 -3.56 -16.10 2.11
N SER A 159 -4.87 -16.03 1.85
CA SER A 159 -5.66 -17.19 1.46
C SER A 159 -6.93 -16.81 0.66
N GLY A 160 -7.44 -17.75 -0.12
CA GLY A 160 -8.67 -17.56 -0.91
C GLY A 160 -8.56 -16.49 -2.00
N THR A 161 -9.72 -15.97 -2.39
CA THR A 161 -9.87 -14.95 -3.45
C THR A 161 -10.70 -13.74 -3.00
N GLN A 162 -11.11 -13.70 -1.74
CA GLN A 162 -11.84 -12.56 -1.17
C GLN A 162 -10.88 -11.39 -0.92
N SER A 163 -11.39 -10.17 -1.09
CA SER A 163 -10.62 -8.95 -0.83
C SER A 163 -11.56 -7.79 -0.46
N PRO A 164 -11.03 -6.75 0.20
CA PRO A 164 -11.75 -5.50 0.44
C PRO A 164 -11.63 -4.51 -0.73
N SER A 165 -11.11 -4.92 -1.89
CA SER A 165 -10.96 -4.06 -3.07
C SER A 165 -12.17 -4.16 -3.99
N TYR A 166 -12.77 -3.03 -4.35
CA TYR A 166 -13.99 -2.95 -5.14
C TYR A 166 -13.87 -1.95 -6.29
N THR A 167 -14.49 -2.30 -7.42
CA THR A 167 -14.62 -1.42 -8.59
C THR A 167 -15.59 -0.26 -8.31
N ASP A 168 -15.61 0.74 -9.19
CA ASP A 168 -16.61 1.82 -9.19
C ASP A 168 -18.06 1.31 -9.30
N THR A 169 -18.26 0.20 -10.00
CA THR A 169 -19.53 -0.49 -10.08
C THR A 169 -19.86 -1.34 -8.85
N GLY A 170 -19.00 -1.36 -7.83
CA GLY A 170 -19.23 -2.11 -6.60
C GLY A 170 -18.99 -3.61 -6.69
N ALA A 171 -18.29 -4.08 -7.74
CA ALA A 171 -17.90 -5.47 -7.87
C ALA A 171 -16.58 -5.73 -7.13
N MET A 172 -16.52 -6.81 -6.35
CA MET A 172 -15.30 -7.22 -5.66
C MET A 172 -14.24 -7.64 -6.68
N ILE A 173 -13.01 -7.16 -6.48
CA ILE A 173 -11.84 -7.59 -7.25
C ILE A 173 -11.23 -8.81 -6.56
N PRO A 174 -11.17 -9.99 -7.21
CA PRO A 174 -10.57 -11.17 -6.60
C PRO A 174 -9.09 -10.98 -6.28
N SER A 175 -8.65 -11.53 -5.16
CA SER A 175 -7.24 -11.48 -4.74
C SER A 175 -6.39 -12.62 -5.32
N GLU A 176 -5.10 -12.34 -5.51
CA GLU A 176 -4.06 -13.35 -5.76
C GLU A 176 -3.43 -13.78 -4.43
N SER A 177 -3.55 -15.07 -4.09
CA SER A 177 -3.06 -15.64 -2.83
C SER A 177 -1.85 -16.55 -2.95
N SER A 178 -1.32 -16.75 -4.16
CA SER A 178 -0.11 -17.52 -4.41
C SER A 178 1.11 -16.61 -4.58
N PRO A 179 2.06 -16.65 -3.64
CA PRO A 179 3.32 -15.92 -3.70
C PRO A 179 4.14 -16.29 -4.95
N ALA A 180 4.12 -17.56 -5.35
CA ALA A 180 4.79 -18.03 -6.57
C ALA A 180 4.18 -17.43 -7.85
N ARG A 181 2.83 -17.39 -7.95
CA ARG A 181 2.16 -16.75 -9.10
C ARG A 181 2.40 -15.24 -9.12
N LEU A 182 2.41 -14.59 -7.94
CA LEU A 182 2.75 -13.18 -7.83
C LEU A 182 4.18 -12.91 -8.32
N PHE A 183 5.16 -13.67 -7.84
CA PHE A 183 6.56 -13.54 -8.28
C PHE A 183 6.70 -13.75 -9.79
N ALA A 184 6.07 -14.79 -10.34
CA ALA A 184 6.06 -15.05 -11.78
C ALA A 184 5.43 -13.89 -12.56
N THR A 185 4.32 -13.35 -12.06
CA THR A 185 3.65 -12.20 -12.66
C THR A 185 4.57 -11.00 -12.69
N LEU A 186 5.29 -10.70 -11.61
CA LEU A 186 6.12 -9.50 -11.50
C LEU A 186 7.47 -9.59 -12.22
N PHE A 187 8.13 -10.76 -12.18
CA PHE A 187 9.56 -10.84 -12.51
C PHE A 187 9.92 -11.88 -13.57
N ILE A 188 9.08 -12.87 -13.84
CA ILE A 188 9.34 -13.84 -14.92
C ILE A 188 8.90 -13.21 -16.24
N ASP A 189 9.87 -12.78 -17.05
CA ASP A 189 9.60 -12.19 -18.36
C ASP A 189 9.30 -13.25 -19.42
N GLN A 190 8.53 -12.85 -20.42
CA GLN A 190 8.27 -13.67 -21.60
C GLN A 190 9.32 -13.39 -22.68
N SER A 191 9.45 -14.29 -23.66
CA SER A 191 10.30 -14.02 -24.83
C SER A 191 9.83 -12.75 -25.55
N GLN A 192 10.75 -12.07 -26.25
CA GLN A 192 10.41 -10.85 -27.00
C GLN A 192 9.26 -11.08 -28.00
N GLN A 193 9.22 -12.26 -28.63
CA GLN A 193 8.15 -12.62 -29.58
C GLN A 193 6.78 -12.78 -28.90
N GLU A 194 6.74 -13.32 -27.68
CA GLU A 194 5.50 -13.43 -26.91
C GLU A 194 5.01 -12.08 -26.44
N ARG A 195 5.92 -11.19 -25.99
CA ARG A 195 5.60 -9.81 -25.61
C ARG A 195 5.00 -9.02 -26.76
N LEU A 196 5.56 -9.12 -27.96
CA LEU A 196 5.00 -8.48 -29.16
C LEU A 196 3.62 -9.05 -29.51
N ARG A 197 3.44 -10.38 -29.44
CA ARG A 197 2.12 -11.01 -29.65
C ARG A 197 1.09 -10.55 -28.63
N GLN A 198 1.46 -10.39 -27.37
CA GLN A 198 0.57 -9.87 -26.33
C GLN A 198 0.19 -8.40 -26.62
N ALA A 199 1.16 -7.57 -26.98
CA ALA A 199 0.91 -6.18 -27.35
C ALA A 199 -0.01 -6.07 -28.58
N ASP A 200 0.18 -6.91 -29.60
CA ASP A 200 -0.68 -6.96 -30.79
C ASP A 200 -2.12 -7.37 -30.43
N ARG A 201 -2.31 -8.35 -29.53
CA ARG A 201 -3.65 -8.71 -29.03
C ARG A 201 -4.35 -7.54 -28.33
N ILE A 202 -3.61 -6.80 -27.49
CA ILE A 202 -4.14 -5.62 -26.78
C ILE A 202 -4.52 -4.54 -27.80
N ARG A 203 -3.66 -4.28 -28.80
CA ARG A 203 -3.92 -3.32 -29.88
C ARG A 203 -5.17 -3.69 -30.69
N SER A 204 -5.30 -4.96 -31.09
CA SER A 204 -6.49 -5.44 -31.82
C SER A 204 -7.76 -5.29 -30.98
N GLY A 205 -7.69 -5.57 -29.67
CA GLY A 205 -8.81 -5.36 -28.75
C GLY A 205 -9.25 -3.89 -28.68
N ARG A 206 -8.31 -2.93 -28.72
CA ARG A 206 -8.63 -1.49 -28.76
C ARG A 206 -9.36 -1.12 -30.05
N SER A 207 -8.91 -1.63 -31.20
CA SER A 207 -9.57 -1.38 -32.48
C SER A 207 -11.01 -1.90 -32.52
N ILE A 208 -11.31 -3.01 -31.83
CA ILE A 208 -12.69 -3.52 -31.69
C ILE A 208 -13.53 -2.54 -30.84
N MET A 209 -12.95 -1.98 -29.78
CA MET A 209 -13.64 -1.00 -28.94
C MET A 209 -13.95 0.29 -29.69
N ASP A 210 -13.04 0.76 -30.55
CA ASP A 210 -13.29 1.94 -31.39
C ASP A 210 -14.54 1.73 -32.27
N VAL A 211 -14.70 0.54 -32.87
CA VAL A 211 -15.88 0.20 -33.68
C VAL A 211 -17.16 0.17 -32.83
N VAL A 212 -17.12 -0.47 -31.66
CA VAL A 212 -18.27 -0.52 -30.73
C VAL A 212 -18.67 0.90 -30.27
N ASN A 213 -17.68 1.78 -30.05
CA ASN A 213 -17.89 3.17 -29.66
C ASN A 213 -18.56 3.98 -30.78
N GLU A 214 -18.17 3.79 -32.04
CA GLU A 214 -18.83 4.41 -33.20
C GLU A 214 -20.30 3.98 -33.33
N ASP A 215 -20.59 2.70 -33.12
CA ASP A 215 -21.96 2.18 -33.17
C ASP A 215 -22.81 2.70 -32.01
N ALA A 216 -22.26 2.73 -30.80
CA ALA A 216 -22.92 3.33 -29.65
C ALA A 216 -23.22 4.82 -29.89
N LYS A 217 -22.32 5.58 -30.53
CA LYS A 217 -22.55 7.01 -30.87
C LYS A 217 -23.64 7.20 -31.92
N ARG A 218 -23.81 6.25 -32.84
CA ARG A 218 -24.94 6.25 -33.77
C ARG A 218 -26.25 6.07 -33.01
N LEU A 219 -26.30 5.05 -32.14
CA LEU A 219 -27.48 4.76 -31.31
C LEU A 219 -27.86 5.92 -30.39
N GLN A 220 -26.90 6.67 -29.85
CA GLN A 220 -27.15 7.84 -29.00
C GLN A 220 -28.02 8.91 -29.69
N ARG A 221 -27.91 9.05 -31.01
CA ARG A 221 -28.67 10.05 -31.81
C ARG A 221 -30.16 9.73 -31.86
N ASP A 222 -30.49 8.45 -31.79
CA ASP A 222 -31.85 7.92 -31.94
C ASP A 222 -32.57 7.76 -30.58
N LEU A 223 -31.86 7.97 -29.47
CA LEU A 223 -32.38 7.76 -28.12
C LEU A 223 -32.91 9.04 -27.45
N GLY A 224 -33.92 8.86 -26.59
CA GLY A 224 -34.52 9.89 -25.74
C GLY A 224 -33.61 10.33 -24.58
N ALA A 225 -33.96 11.44 -23.92
CA ALA A 225 -33.11 12.10 -22.92
C ALA A 225 -32.69 11.20 -21.72
N GLY A 226 -33.53 10.26 -21.30
CA GLY A 226 -33.23 9.34 -20.19
C GLY A 226 -32.14 8.30 -20.52
N ASP A 227 -32.12 7.80 -21.76
CA ASP A 227 -31.16 6.77 -22.20
C ASP A 227 -29.80 7.38 -22.57
N ARG A 228 -29.76 8.67 -22.92
CA ARG A 228 -28.50 9.39 -23.19
C ARG A 228 -27.58 9.44 -21.98
N ASN A 229 -28.11 9.64 -20.77
CA ASN A 229 -27.29 9.66 -19.55
C ASN A 229 -26.64 8.30 -19.26
N ARG A 230 -27.32 7.19 -19.59
CA ARG A 230 -26.77 5.83 -19.44
C ARG A 230 -25.67 5.57 -20.47
N LEU A 231 -25.88 6.01 -21.71
CA LEU A 231 -24.88 5.95 -22.76
C LEU A 231 -23.65 6.83 -22.46
N ASP A 232 -23.82 8.01 -21.91
CA ASP A 232 -22.70 8.87 -21.51
C ASP A 232 -21.85 8.22 -20.41
N SER A 233 -22.50 7.54 -19.46
CA SER A 233 -21.80 6.72 -18.46
C SER A 233 -21.04 5.56 -19.12
N TYR A 234 -21.67 4.87 -20.08
CA TYR A 234 -21.03 3.81 -20.86
C TYR A 234 -19.82 4.31 -21.65
N PHE A 235 -19.92 5.43 -22.37
CA PHE A 235 -18.81 6.03 -23.12
C PHE A 235 -17.65 6.42 -22.21
N SER A 236 -17.95 6.94 -21.02
CA SER A 236 -16.94 7.26 -20.01
C SER A 236 -16.18 6.00 -19.59
N SER A 237 -16.90 4.89 -19.31
CA SER A 237 -16.28 3.59 -18.98
C SER A 237 -15.46 3.01 -20.13
N VAL A 238 -15.94 3.10 -21.38
CA VAL A 238 -15.20 2.65 -22.57
C VAL A 238 -13.91 3.44 -22.74
N ARG A 239 -13.96 4.76 -22.59
CA ARG A 239 -12.78 5.63 -22.70
C ARG A 239 -11.75 5.33 -21.61
N GLU A 240 -12.19 5.09 -20.38
CA GLU A 240 -11.30 4.66 -19.29
C GLU A 240 -10.63 3.31 -19.61
N LEU A 241 -11.39 2.36 -20.17
CA LEU A 241 -10.85 1.06 -20.58
C LEU A 241 -9.82 1.20 -21.71
N GLU A 242 -10.10 2.00 -22.74
CA GLU A 242 -9.17 2.28 -23.84
C GLU A 242 -7.83 2.86 -23.33
N GLN A 243 -7.88 3.81 -22.40
CA GLN A 243 -6.69 4.39 -21.78
C GLN A 243 -5.87 3.34 -21.03
N ARG A 244 -6.53 2.44 -20.28
CA ARG A 244 -5.88 1.32 -19.59
C ARG A 244 -5.26 0.34 -20.58
N MET A 245 -5.96 0.00 -21.66
CA MET A 245 -5.43 -0.88 -22.71
C MET A 245 -4.21 -0.26 -23.40
N ALA A 246 -4.21 1.04 -23.66
CA ALA A 246 -3.08 1.75 -24.22
C ALA A 246 -1.84 1.71 -23.31
N ALA A 247 -2.03 1.93 -22.01
CA ALA A 247 -0.96 1.79 -21.02
C ALA A 247 -0.43 0.35 -20.97
N ASN A 248 -1.33 -0.65 -20.93
CA ASN A 248 -0.96 -2.06 -20.93
C ASN A 248 -0.16 -2.46 -22.17
N GLU A 249 -0.52 -1.94 -23.35
CA GLU A 249 0.23 -2.17 -24.59
C GLU A 249 1.67 -1.63 -24.49
N ARG A 250 1.85 -0.42 -23.94
CA ARG A 250 3.18 0.17 -23.71
C ARG A 250 4.01 -0.70 -22.78
N TRP A 251 3.43 -1.14 -21.67
CA TRP A 251 4.15 -1.95 -20.69
C TRP A 251 4.45 -3.37 -21.18
N ALA A 252 3.57 -3.98 -21.97
CA ALA A 252 3.81 -5.28 -22.58
C ALA A 252 5.07 -5.30 -23.46
N LYS A 253 5.42 -4.18 -24.11
CA LYS A 253 6.62 -4.05 -24.95
C LYS A 253 7.91 -3.87 -24.17
N LEU A 254 7.85 -3.49 -22.90
CA LEU A 254 9.02 -3.29 -22.04
C LEU A 254 9.39 -4.59 -21.32
N PRO A 255 10.69 -4.85 -21.06
CA PRO A 255 11.08 -6.01 -20.25
C PRO A 255 10.59 -5.84 -18.81
N LYS A 256 10.34 -6.95 -18.12
CA LYS A 256 10.07 -6.92 -16.67
C LYS A 256 11.35 -6.56 -15.90
N PRO A 257 11.22 -5.95 -14.70
CA PRO A 257 12.38 -5.69 -13.87
C PRO A 257 13.04 -7.00 -13.45
N VAL A 258 14.38 -6.97 -13.40
CA VAL A 258 15.19 -8.10 -12.91
C VAL A 258 15.49 -7.84 -11.44
N VAL A 259 15.23 -8.84 -10.60
CA VAL A 259 15.54 -8.81 -9.17
C VAL A 259 16.48 -9.95 -8.84
N ASP A 260 17.41 -9.71 -7.92
CA ASP A 260 18.24 -10.76 -7.32
C ASP A 260 17.45 -11.46 -6.20
N ALA A 261 16.38 -12.14 -6.59
CA ALA A 261 15.51 -12.89 -5.70
C ALA A 261 15.12 -14.20 -6.36
N LYS A 262 15.12 -15.29 -5.57
CA LYS A 262 14.64 -16.59 -6.05
C LYS A 262 13.11 -16.63 -5.97
N PRO A 263 12.45 -17.42 -6.84
CA PRO A 263 11.03 -17.70 -6.69
C PRO A 263 10.75 -18.22 -5.27
N PRO A 264 9.73 -17.68 -4.58
CA PRO A 264 9.42 -18.07 -3.21
C PRO A 264 8.93 -19.51 -3.15
N THR A 265 9.38 -20.26 -2.15
CA THR A 265 8.73 -21.50 -1.74
C THR A 265 7.60 -21.15 -0.77
N PRO A 266 6.35 -21.52 -1.06
CA PRO A 266 5.25 -21.23 -0.14
C PRO A 266 5.51 -21.91 1.21
N PRO A 267 5.21 -21.23 2.33
CA PRO A 267 5.28 -21.82 3.66
C PRO A 267 4.20 -22.89 3.81
N ASP A 268 4.17 -23.53 4.98
CA ASP A 268 3.08 -24.44 5.32
C ASP A 268 1.73 -23.74 5.10
N ALA A 269 0.73 -24.47 4.59
CA ALA A 269 -0.59 -23.91 4.30
C ALA A 269 -1.27 -23.33 5.56
N ASN A 270 -0.85 -23.78 6.75
CA ASN A 270 -1.33 -23.29 8.04
C ASN A 270 -0.48 -22.14 8.61
N ASP A 271 0.64 -21.79 7.99
CA ASP A 271 1.50 -20.69 8.44
C ASP A 271 1.06 -19.35 7.84
N LEU A 272 -0.02 -18.79 8.40
CA LEU A 272 -0.57 -17.51 7.99
C LEU A 272 0.45 -16.38 8.12
N VAL A 273 1.23 -16.36 9.21
CA VAL A 273 2.22 -15.31 9.49
C VAL A 273 3.40 -15.39 8.52
N GLY A 274 3.92 -16.60 8.26
CA GLY A 274 4.94 -16.80 7.24
C GLY A 274 4.46 -16.40 5.85
N CYS A 275 3.20 -16.71 5.51
CA CYS A 275 2.60 -16.29 4.24
C CYS A 275 2.47 -14.76 4.16
N GLN A 276 2.05 -14.10 5.24
CA GLN A 276 2.01 -12.63 5.35
C GLN A 276 3.40 -12.03 5.12
N ALA A 277 4.42 -12.48 5.87
CA ALA A 277 5.78 -11.95 5.77
C ALA A 277 6.37 -12.09 4.35
N MET A 278 6.09 -13.21 3.70
CA MET A 278 6.54 -13.46 2.34
C MET A 278 5.78 -12.62 1.31
N MET A 279 4.45 -12.44 1.44
CA MET A 279 3.70 -11.51 0.61
C MET A 279 4.23 -10.08 0.77
N LEU A 280 4.46 -9.62 2.00
CA LEU A 280 5.06 -8.30 2.29
C LEU A 280 6.44 -8.14 1.64
N SER A 281 7.25 -9.20 1.62
CA SER A 281 8.55 -9.20 0.93
C SER A 281 8.42 -9.03 -0.58
N LEU A 282 7.45 -9.70 -1.22
CA LEU A 282 7.17 -9.51 -2.65
C LEU A 282 6.60 -8.12 -2.95
N MET A 283 5.76 -7.59 -2.05
CA MET A 283 5.22 -6.23 -2.15
C MET A 283 6.34 -5.20 -2.10
N LYS A 284 7.32 -5.36 -1.20
CA LYS A 284 8.51 -4.52 -1.16
C LYS A 284 9.24 -4.52 -2.51
N LEU A 285 9.51 -5.68 -3.09
CA LEU A 285 10.16 -5.78 -4.41
C LEU A 285 9.32 -5.11 -5.50
N ALA A 286 8.00 -5.25 -5.46
CA ALA A 286 7.09 -4.60 -6.42
C ALA A 286 7.17 -3.07 -6.32
N LEU A 287 7.27 -2.51 -5.11
CA LEU A 287 7.42 -1.07 -4.88
C LEU A 287 8.81 -0.56 -5.27
N GLN A 288 9.88 -1.28 -4.89
CA GLN A 288 11.27 -0.94 -5.22
C GLN A 288 11.54 -0.92 -6.72
N THR A 289 10.90 -1.81 -7.47
CA THR A 289 11.01 -1.88 -8.93
C THR A 289 10.02 -0.98 -9.67
N ASP A 290 9.21 -0.20 -8.93
CA ASP A 290 8.08 0.59 -9.45
C ASP A 290 7.16 -0.23 -10.37
N SER A 291 7.00 -1.53 -10.08
CA SER A 291 6.10 -2.43 -10.83
C SER A 291 4.64 -2.06 -10.59
N THR A 292 4.34 -1.58 -9.38
CA THR A 292 3.06 -0.96 -8.99
C THR A 292 3.29 0.05 -7.86
N ARG A 293 2.31 0.92 -7.64
CA ARG A 293 2.29 1.88 -6.52
C ARG A 293 1.14 1.65 -5.53
N PHE A 294 0.21 0.76 -5.86
CA PHE A 294 -1.01 0.54 -5.09
C PHE A 294 -1.18 -0.94 -4.79
N ILE A 295 -1.14 -1.32 -3.52
CA ILE A 295 -1.20 -2.72 -3.10
C ILE A 295 -2.16 -2.90 -1.93
N THR A 296 -3.04 -3.89 -2.04
CA THR A 296 -3.88 -4.36 -0.94
C THR A 296 -3.50 -5.80 -0.61
N LEU A 297 -3.21 -6.09 0.66
CA LEU A 297 -2.99 -7.44 1.18
C LEU A 297 -4.06 -7.75 2.23
N ASN A 298 -4.92 -8.73 1.95
CA ASN A 298 -5.94 -9.18 2.88
C ASN A 298 -5.46 -10.39 3.70
N LEU A 299 -5.70 -10.35 5.00
CA LEU A 299 -5.48 -11.43 5.96
C LEU A 299 -6.85 -11.90 6.46
N PRO A 300 -7.55 -12.78 5.73
CA PRO A 300 -8.93 -13.19 6.05
C PRO A 300 -9.03 -13.98 7.38
N GLY A 301 -7.89 -14.37 7.97
CA GLY A 301 -7.82 -15.28 9.10
C GLY A 301 -7.81 -16.75 8.66
N GLY A 302 -8.14 -17.65 9.58
CA GLY A 302 -8.21 -19.08 9.28
C GLY A 302 -8.57 -19.92 10.51
N ASN A 303 -9.10 -21.11 10.27
CA ASN A 303 -9.44 -22.07 11.34
C ASN A 303 -8.24 -22.94 11.77
N SER A 304 -7.11 -22.83 11.07
CA SER A 304 -5.93 -23.64 11.33
C SER A 304 -5.18 -23.21 12.60
N LYS A 305 -4.60 -24.19 13.30
CA LYS A 305 -3.57 -23.95 14.32
C LYS A 305 -2.32 -23.43 13.62
N LEU A 306 -1.86 -22.25 14.03
CA LEU A 306 -0.63 -21.66 13.50
C LEU A 306 0.59 -22.33 14.14
N PRO A 307 1.73 -22.44 13.44
CA PRO A 307 2.96 -23.03 13.97
C PRO A 307 3.70 -22.04 14.92
N ILE A 308 3.02 -21.59 15.97
CA ILE A 308 3.53 -20.65 16.96
C ILE A 308 3.57 -21.37 18.32
N GLU A 309 4.71 -21.31 19.00
CA GLU A 309 4.86 -21.88 20.34
C GLU A 309 3.86 -21.27 21.31
N GLY A 310 3.17 -22.10 22.09
CA GLY A 310 2.11 -21.66 23.00
C GLY A 310 0.76 -21.42 22.34
N VAL A 311 0.59 -21.67 21.04
CA VAL A 311 -0.70 -21.63 20.35
C VAL A 311 -1.16 -23.05 20.04
N ASP A 312 -2.30 -23.45 20.59
CA ASP A 312 -2.84 -24.81 20.48
C ASP A 312 -4.21 -24.88 19.79
N GLU A 313 -4.93 -23.76 19.71
CA GLU A 313 -6.20 -23.67 18.98
C GLU A 313 -6.06 -22.91 17.65
N GLY A 314 -7.07 -23.06 16.79
CA GLY A 314 -7.15 -22.34 15.52
C GLY A 314 -7.37 -20.84 15.71
N TYR A 315 -6.76 -20.01 14.85
CA TYR A 315 -6.84 -18.54 14.98
C TYR A 315 -8.27 -18.00 15.04
N HIS A 316 -9.16 -18.48 14.16
CA HIS A 316 -10.58 -18.10 14.18
C HIS A 316 -11.26 -18.49 15.50
N THR A 317 -11.01 -19.70 16.02
CA THR A 317 -11.55 -20.16 17.31
C THR A 317 -11.08 -19.27 18.46
N LEU A 318 -9.80 -18.89 18.45
CA LEU A 318 -9.22 -17.99 19.44
C LEU A 318 -9.83 -16.59 19.37
N SER A 319 -10.19 -16.10 18.18
CA SER A 319 -10.86 -14.80 18.02
C SER A 319 -12.24 -14.75 18.70
N HIS A 320 -12.91 -15.91 18.86
CA HIS A 320 -14.12 -16.09 19.67
C HIS A 320 -13.77 -16.39 21.13
N HIS A 321 -12.89 -15.58 21.72
CA HIS A 321 -12.32 -15.83 23.05
C HIS A 321 -13.35 -15.81 24.17
N GLY A 322 -14.48 -15.09 24.07
CA GLY A 322 -15.51 -15.08 25.11
C GLY A 322 -15.03 -14.58 26.48
N ARG A 323 -13.92 -13.83 26.51
CA ARG A 323 -13.14 -13.42 27.70
C ARG A 323 -12.45 -14.56 28.46
N ASP A 324 -12.30 -15.71 27.83
CA ASP A 324 -11.45 -16.78 28.36
C ASP A 324 -9.97 -16.35 28.37
N ALA A 325 -9.31 -16.49 29.51
CA ALA A 325 -7.95 -16.01 29.72
C ALA A 325 -6.91 -16.78 28.90
N ASP A 326 -7.09 -18.09 28.73
CA ASP A 326 -6.17 -18.95 27.98
C ASP A 326 -6.27 -18.63 26.49
N LYS A 327 -7.50 -18.50 25.97
CA LYS A 327 -7.71 -18.08 24.57
C LYS A 327 -7.14 -16.70 24.30
N LEU A 328 -7.31 -15.76 25.23
CA LEU A 328 -6.74 -14.41 25.11
C LEU A 328 -5.21 -14.44 25.08
N ALA A 329 -4.57 -15.27 25.92
CA ALA A 329 -3.12 -15.41 25.94
C ALA A 329 -2.58 -15.95 24.60
N GLN A 330 -3.22 -16.99 24.05
CA GLN A 330 -2.85 -17.58 22.76
C GLN A 330 -3.12 -16.63 21.59
N LEU A 331 -4.29 -15.98 21.57
CA LEU A 331 -4.65 -15.00 20.54
C LEU A 331 -3.62 -13.88 20.46
N ALA A 332 -3.16 -13.41 21.63
CA ALA A 332 -2.18 -12.34 21.70
C ALA A 332 -0.82 -12.71 21.10
N LEU A 333 -0.40 -13.98 21.16
CA LEU A 333 0.84 -14.45 20.50
C LEU A 333 0.71 -14.36 18.97
N ILE A 334 -0.46 -14.69 18.42
CA ILE A 334 -0.72 -14.61 16.98
C ILE A 334 -0.73 -13.16 16.51
N GLU A 335 -1.54 -12.33 17.17
CA GLU A 335 -1.74 -10.93 16.80
C GLU A 335 -0.45 -10.12 16.93
N GLU A 336 0.40 -10.43 17.92
CA GLU A 336 1.73 -9.84 18.09
C GLU A 336 2.65 -10.13 16.89
N GLN A 337 2.61 -11.34 16.32
CA GLN A 337 3.38 -11.64 15.11
C GLN A 337 2.82 -10.98 13.85
N ILE A 338 1.49 -10.86 13.73
CA ILE A 338 0.85 -10.15 12.60
C ILE A 338 1.29 -8.67 12.59
N VAL A 339 1.25 -8.02 13.75
CA VAL A 339 1.69 -6.61 13.90
C VAL A 339 3.21 -6.50 13.74
N GLY A 340 3.98 -7.46 14.27
CA GLY A 340 5.43 -7.54 14.09
C GLY A 340 5.84 -7.59 12.62
N ALA A 341 5.20 -8.44 11.81
CA ALA A 341 5.46 -8.53 10.37
C ALA A 341 5.14 -7.21 9.62
N TYR A 342 4.13 -6.46 10.06
CA TYR A 342 3.88 -5.11 9.55
C TYR A 342 4.98 -4.13 9.93
N GLY A 343 5.46 -4.17 11.18
CA GLY A 343 6.62 -3.39 11.62
C GLY A 343 7.89 -3.70 10.83
N ASP A 344 8.16 -4.98 10.57
CA ASP A 344 9.26 -5.44 9.73
C ASP A 344 9.14 -4.88 8.30
N PHE A 345 7.92 -4.87 7.75
CA PHE A 345 7.67 -4.27 6.44
C PHE A 345 7.96 -2.77 6.44
N LEU A 346 7.49 -2.00 7.42
CA LEU A 346 7.82 -0.57 7.54
C LEU A 346 9.33 -0.35 7.63
N ARG A 347 10.04 -1.09 8.50
CA ARG A 347 11.51 -1.05 8.60
C ARG A 347 12.17 -1.32 7.26
N SER A 348 11.66 -2.29 6.52
CA SER A 348 12.21 -2.69 5.23
C SER A 348 12.05 -1.63 4.13
N LEU A 349 10.99 -0.82 4.19
CA LEU A 349 10.77 0.32 3.30
C LEU A 349 11.63 1.52 3.72
N ALA A 350 11.72 1.80 5.03
CA ALA A 350 12.55 2.88 5.56
C ALA A 350 14.04 2.67 5.25
N GLY A 351 14.49 1.42 5.17
CA GLY A 351 15.87 1.05 4.82
C GLY A 351 16.20 1.14 3.33
N PHE A 352 15.28 1.53 2.45
CA PHE A 352 15.56 1.70 1.01
C PHE A 352 15.55 3.18 0.63
N GLU A 353 16.73 3.72 0.29
CA GLU A 353 16.90 5.12 -0.11
C GLU A 353 16.30 5.39 -1.50
N GLU A 354 15.60 6.52 -1.64
CA GLU A 354 15.16 7.10 -2.90
C GLU A 354 15.72 8.54 -3.02
N THR A 355 15.54 9.19 -4.18
CA THR A 355 16.12 10.52 -4.44
C THR A 355 15.77 11.58 -3.38
N ASP A 356 14.55 11.55 -2.83
CA ASP A 356 14.04 12.56 -1.89
C ASP A 356 13.59 11.96 -0.53
N GLY A 357 14.34 10.99 0.00
CA GLY A 357 14.08 10.34 1.28
C GLY A 357 14.31 8.83 1.22
N ASN A 358 13.44 8.07 1.87
CA ASN A 358 13.37 6.62 1.71
C ASN A 358 12.01 6.20 1.10
N LEU A 359 11.88 4.92 0.75
CA LEU A 359 10.66 4.38 0.15
C LEU A 359 9.44 4.49 1.07
N LEU A 360 9.62 4.43 2.39
CA LEU A 360 8.54 4.62 3.37
C LEU A 360 8.03 6.06 3.36
N ASP A 361 8.89 7.07 3.20
CA ASP A 361 8.50 8.49 3.13
C ASP A 361 7.52 8.76 1.98
N GLN A 362 7.54 7.93 0.93
CA GLN A 362 6.68 8.04 -0.25
C GLN A 362 5.56 7.00 -0.30
N THR A 363 5.43 6.15 0.74
CA THR A 363 4.44 5.07 0.79
C THR A 363 3.58 5.19 2.03
N SER A 364 2.30 5.53 1.85
CA SER A 364 1.31 5.45 2.93
C SER A 364 0.96 3.98 3.17
N VAL A 365 1.24 3.45 4.35
CA VAL A 365 0.98 2.04 4.71
C VAL A 365 -0.08 1.97 5.81
N LEU A 366 -1.27 1.51 5.48
CA LEU A 366 -2.38 1.29 6.39
C LEU A 366 -2.42 -0.17 6.86
N MET A 367 -2.57 -0.41 8.16
CA MET A 367 -3.07 -1.68 8.69
C MET A 367 -4.39 -1.44 9.43
N THR A 368 -5.42 -2.20 9.07
CA THR A 368 -6.74 -2.04 9.68
C THR A 368 -7.59 -3.31 9.61
N SER A 369 -8.79 -3.30 10.21
CA SER A 369 -9.75 -4.41 10.18
C SER A 369 -11.18 -3.90 10.01
N ASN A 370 -12.09 -4.78 9.61
CA ASN A 370 -13.52 -4.56 9.76
C ASN A 370 -14.04 -4.75 11.19
N LEU A 371 -13.26 -5.35 12.08
CA LEU A 371 -13.67 -5.67 13.46
C LEU A 371 -12.77 -4.96 14.47
N GLY A 372 -13.38 -4.24 15.40
CA GLY A 372 -12.70 -3.77 16.62
C GLY A 372 -12.67 -4.81 17.72
N ASN A 373 -13.61 -5.76 17.70
CA ASN A 373 -13.59 -6.96 18.53
C ASN A 373 -14.25 -8.12 17.78
N ALA A 374 -13.49 -9.18 17.51
CA ALA A 374 -14.02 -10.36 16.82
C ALA A 374 -14.98 -11.18 17.69
N SER A 375 -14.70 -11.38 18.97
CA SER A 375 -15.55 -12.18 19.85
C SER A 375 -16.97 -11.63 20.00
N SER A 376 -17.16 -10.32 19.90
CA SER A 376 -18.49 -9.69 19.94
C SER A 376 -18.99 -9.23 18.57
N HIS A 377 -18.25 -9.53 17.48
CA HIS A 377 -18.50 -9.03 16.13
C HIS A 377 -18.71 -7.49 16.05
N ASP A 378 -17.98 -6.72 16.86
CA ASP A 378 -18.16 -5.26 16.90
C ASP A 378 -17.36 -4.59 15.77
N ASN A 379 -18.04 -3.76 14.98
CA ASN A 379 -17.45 -2.97 13.89
C ASN A 379 -17.04 -1.54 14.33
N ARG A 380 -17.09 -1.25 15.63
CA ARG A 380 -16.63 0.01 16.22
C ARG A 380 -15.21 -0.10 16.76
N ASN A 381 -14.54 1.03 16.99
CA ASN A 381 -13.20 1.14 17.55
C ASN A 381 -12.19 0.22 16.82
N LEU A 382 -12.15 0.35 15.49
CA LEU A 382 -11.35 -0.49 14.62
C LEU A 382 -9.85 -0.32 14.94
N PRO A 383 -9.05 -1.40 14.88
CA PRO A 383 -7.60 -1.29 14.97
C PRO A 383 -7.10 -0.54 13.73
N VAL A 384 -6.33 0.52 13.93
CA VAL A 384 -5.78 1.33 12.85
C VAL A 384 -4.34 1.73 13.17
N LEU A 385 -3.43 1.30 12.30
CA LEU A 385 -2.05 1.76 12.23
C LEU A 385 -1.82 2.39 10.86
N VAL A 386 -1.25 3.59 10.82
CA VAL A 386 -0.85 4.25 9.58
C VAL A 386 0.60 4.70 9.68
N GLY A 387 1.43 4.31 8.72
CA GLY A 387 2.85 4.67 8.67
C GLY A 387 3.30 5.19 7.31
N GLY A 388 4.42 5.90 7.30
CA GLY A 388 5.03 6.47 6.10
C GLY A 388 4.19 7.53 5.38
N GLY A 389 4.41 7.67 4.07
CA GLY A 389 3.62 8.55 3.20
C GLY A 389 3.80 10.04 3.46
N GLY A 390 4.79 10.43 4.25
CA GLY A 390 5.09 11.82 4.55
C GLY A 390 4.08 12.47 5.51
N PHE A 391 3.54 11.72 6.47
CA PHE A 391 2.78 12.27 7.59
C PHE A 391 3.66 12.46 8.85
N ARG A 392 3.23 13.36 9.74
CA ARG A 392 3.84 13.59 11.05
C ARG A 392 3.37 12.52 12.02
N HIS A 393 4.12 11.42 12.03
CA HIS A 393 3.89 10.26 12.87
C HIS A 393 4.44 10.40 14.31
N GLY A 394 4.43 9.29 15.07
CA GLY A 394 4.93 9.24 16.45
C GLY A 394 3.86 9.54 17.52
N GLN A 395 2.58 9.30 17.22
CA GLN A 395 1.47 9.63 18.12
C GLN A 395 0.38 8.56 18.18
N HIS A 396 -0.35 8.57 19.29
CA HIS A 396 -1.63 7.88 19.45
C HIS A 396 -2.77 8.90 19.34
N LEU A 397 -3.53 8.82 18.24
CA LEU A 397 -4.75 9.58 18.04
C LEU A 397 -5.90 8.84 18.73
N ALA A 398 -6.22 9.24 19.96
CA ALA A 398 -7.31 8.66 20.73
C ALA A 398 -8.60 9.47 20.56
N PHE A 399 -9.55 8.93 19.80
CA PHE A 399 -10.89 9.48 19.66
C PHE A 399 -11.89 8.81 20.62
N ASP A 400 -13.11 9.33 20.66
CA ASP A 400 -14.16 8.79 21.54
C ASP A 400 -14.58 7.37 21.11
N ARG A 401 -14.57 6.43 22.06
CA ARG A 401 -14.88 5.01 21.79
C ARG A 401 -16.38 4.73 21.66
N ASN A 402 -17.24 5.60 22.19
CA ASN A 402 -18.70 5.50 22.11
C ASN A 402 -19.25 6.23 20.86
N SER A 403 -18.68 7.39 20.55
CA SER A 403 -18.97 8.22 19.38
C SER A 403 -17.75 8.24 18.46
N ASN A 404 -17.56 7.16 17.71
CA ASN A 404 -16.34 7.01 16.92
C ASN A 404 -16.16 8.10 15.87
N TYR A 405 -14.90 8.48 15.69
CA TYR A 405 -14.46 9.31 14.59
C TYR A 405 -14.62 8.57 13.25
N PRO A 406 -15.11 9.23 12.19
CA PRO A 406 -15.22 8.61 10.88
C PRO A 406 -13.85 8.23 10.31
N LEU A 407 -13.57 6.92 10.18
CA LEU A 407 -12.31 6.41 9.63
C LEU A 407 -12.11 6.82 8.17
N ALA A 408 -13.19 7.03 7.41
CA ALA A 408 -13.13 7.55 6.05
C ALA A 408 -12.38 8.89 5.90
N ASN A 409 -12.26 9.69 6.97
CA ASN A 409 -11.44 10.90 6.96
C ASN A 409 -9.93 10.60 6.79
N LEU A 410 -9.46 9.42 7.21
CA LEU A 410 -8.10 8.94 6.92
C LEU A 410 -7.89 8.78 5.42
N PHE A 411 -8.90 8.26 4.71
CA PHE A 411 -8.82 8.06 3.27
C PHE A 411 -8.73 9.41 2.54
N VAL A 412 -9.45 10.43 3.01
CA VAL A 412 -9.30 11.80 2.50
C VAL A 412 -7.86 12.30 2.72
N SER A 413 -7.28 12.12 3.92
CA SER A 413 -5.88 12.48 4.17
C SER A 413 -4.91 11.79 3.20
N VAL A 414 -5.05 10.48 2.99
CA VAL A 414 -4.19 9.71 2.07
C VAL A 414 -4.36 10.16 0.62
N LEU A 415 -5.59 10.42 0.18
CA LEU A 415 -5.87 10.89 -1.17
C LEU A 415 -5.26 12.26 -1.44
N GLN A 416 -5.42 13.20 -0.50
CA GLN A 416 -4.81 14.54 -0.61
C GLN A 416 -3.28 14.47 -0.56
N GLN A 417 -2.72 13.65 0.33
CA GLN A 417 -1.27 13.42 0.41
C GLN A 417 -0.71 12.80 -0.88
N SER A 418 -1.51 11.99 -1.57
CA SER A 418 -1.20 11.43 -2.90
C SER A 418 -1.36 12.46 -4.04
N GLY A 419 -1.62 13.72 -3.72
CA GLY A 419 -1.81 14.81 -4.67
C GLY A 419 -3.12 14.75 -5.44
N LEU A 420 -4.17 14.12 -4.90
CA LEU A 420 -5.52 14.17 -5.48
C LEU A 420 -6.34 15.27 -4.78
N PRO A 421 -6.87 16.26 -5.50
CA PRO A 421 -7.65 17.35 -4.91
C PRO A 421 -9.08 16.89 -4.60
N THR A 422 -9.24 16.06 -3.56
CA THR A 422 -10.55 15.59 -3.10
C THR A 422 -10.79 15.98 -1.65
N ASP A 423 -11.96 16.55 -1.37
CA ASP A 423 -12.36 16.96 -0.02
C ASP A 423 -13.27 15.93 0.66
N ALA A 424 -13.65 14.88 -0.07
CA ALA A 424 -14.51 13.82 0.44
C ALA A 424 -14.16 12.46 -0.16
N PHE A 425 -14.46 11.41 0.60
CA PHE A 425 -14.44 10.03 0.13
C PHE A 425 -15.45 9.23 0.97
N SER A 426 -16.49 8.69 0.31
CA SER A 426 -17.59 8.01 0.98
C SER A 426 -18.19 8.88 2.11
N SER A 427 -18.19 8.41 3.36
CA SER A 427 -18.66 9.17 4.53
C SER A 427 -17.67 10.23 5.06
N GLY A 428 -16.41 10.22 4.59
CA GLY A 428 -15.39 11.18 4.96
C GLY A 428 -15.58 12.52 4.25
N LYS A 429 -15.51 13.63 5.00
CA LYS A 429 -15.76 15.00 4.51
C LYS A 429 -14.64 15.99 4.85
N THR A 430 -13.55 15.49 5.41
CA THR A 430 -12.39 16.25 5.88
C THR A 430 -11.21 15.30 6.02
N THR A 431 -10.00 15.83 6.15
CA THR A 431 -8.82 15.07 6.57
C THR A 431 -8.94 14.59 8.03
N MET A 432 -8.23 13.52 8.39
CA MET A 432 -8.17 13.00 9.75
C MET A 432 -7.47 13.99 10.69
N LYS A 433 -8.19 14.43 11.73
CA LYS A 433 -7.68 15.35 12.74
C LYS A 433 -6.43 14.79 13.42
N GLY A 434 -5.34 15.57 13.43
CA GLY A 434 -4.09 15.22 14.08
C GLY A 434 -3.10 14.44 13.22
N LEU A 435 -3.50 13.97 12.04
CA LEU A 435 -2.60 13.35 11.07
C LEU A 435 -2.19 14.38 10.00
N GLU A 436 -1.17 15.17 10.35
CA GLU A 436 -0.70 16.29 9.52
C GLU A 436 0.38 15.85 8.53
N PRO A 437 0.46 16.44 7.32
CA PRO A 437 1.56 16.20 6.39
C PRO A 437 2.89 16.80 6.91
N THR A 438 4.01 16.21 6.51
CA THR A 438 5.36 16.73 6.82
C THR A 438 5.73 17.93 5.95
N ARG A 439 5.19 18.00 4.72
CA ARG A 439 5.41 19.08 3.74
C ARG A 439 4.06 19.73 3.43
N THR A 440 3.95 21.04 3.66
CA THR A 440 2.77 21.87 3.32
C THR A 440 3.04 22.69 2.08
#